data_AF-I5D5W5-F1
#
_entry.id   AF-I5D5W5-F1
#
_cell.length_a   1.000
_cell.length_b   1.000
_cell.length_c   1.000
_cell.angle_alpha   90.00
_cell.angle_beta   90.00
_cell.angle_gamma   90.00
#
_symmetry.space_group_name_H-M   'P 1'
#
loop_
_entity.id
_entity.type
_entity.pdbx_description
1 polymer ?
#
loop_
_entity_poly.entity_id
_entity_poly.type
_entity_poly.pdbx_seq_one_letter_code
_entity_poly.pdbx_strand_id
1 'polypeptide(L)'
;MSALDKKNEKKVTVWHVTPKGDVWQVKGSGALRATKIFNTQKEAIDYANELSKRNSGSVLIHRTTGEVRASINNKNKAKSK
;
A
#
# COMPACT_ATOMS: atom_id res chain seq x y z
N MET A 1 4.22 -13.26 -30.19
CA MET A 1 4.06 -12.40 -28.98
C MET A 1 2.79 -12.81 -28.27
N SER A 2 2.74 -12.64 -26.94
CA SER A 2 1.53 -12.77 -26.10
C SER A 2 1.22 -14.16 -25.55
N ALA A 3 1.92 -14.54 -24.49
CA ALA A 3 1.39 -15.43 -23.45
C ALA A 3 2.36 -15.46 -22.26
N LEU A 4 2.27 -14.51 -21.31
CA LEU A 4 2.70 -14.72 -19.91
C LEU A 4 2.33 -13.49 -19.07
N ASP A 5 1.13 -13.45 -18.49
CA ASP A 5 0.93 -13.02 -17.09
C ASP A 5 -0.51 -13.30 -16.65
N LYS A 6 -0.92 -14.57 -16.61
CA LYS A 6 -2.00 -14.99 -15.69
C LYS A 6 -1.42 -15.00 -14.27
N LYS A 7 -0.94 -13.86 -13.75
CA LYS A 7 -0.64 -13.73 -12.33
C LYS A 7 -1.97 -13.55 -11.61
N ASN A 8 -2.49 -14.69 -11.14
CA ASN A 8 -3.21 -14.85 -9.88
C ASN A 8 -3.62 -13.49 -9.27
N GLU A 9 -4.89 -13.09 -9.47
CA GLU A 9 -5.48 -11.83 -8.99
C GLU A 9 -5.59 -11.82 -7.46
N LYS A 10 -4.47 -11.99 -6.75
CA LYS A 10 -4.39 -11.74 -5.33
C LYS A 10 -4.56 -10.25 -5.16
N LYS A 11 -5.80 -9.82 -4.92
CA LYS A 11 -6.12 -8.43 -4.57
C LYS A 11 -5.18 -8.00 -3.46
N VAL A 12 -4.30 -7.06 -3.79
CA VAL A 12 -3.46 -6.41 -2.80
C VAL A 12 -4.38 -5.66 -1.85
N THR A 13 -4.48 -6.18 -0.65
CA THR A 13 -5.26 -5.56 0.43
C THR A 13 -4.36 -4.80 1.38
N VAL A 14 -3.08 -5.14 1.50
CA VAL A 14 -2.15 -4.45 2.41
C VAL A 14 -1.16 -3.61 1.60
N TRP A 15 -1.01 -2.34 1.95
CA TRP A 15 -0.10 -1.39 1.30
C TRP A 15 0.97 -0.94 2.28
N HIS A 16 2.24 -1.05 1.92
CA HIS A 16 3.37 -0.62 2.72
C HIS A 16 3.90 0.72 2.20
N VAL A 17 3.91 1.72 3.06
CA VAL A 17 4.53 3.03 2.84
C VAL A 17 5.90 3.00 3.52
N THR A 18 6.95 2.87 2.72
CA THR A 18 8.34 2.76 3.21
C THR A 18 9.22 3.86 2.64
N PRO A 19 10.19 4.38 3.42
CA PRO A 19 11.19 5.29 2.88
C PRO A 19 12.14 4.53 1.95
N LYS A 20 12.62 5.20 0.90
CA LYS A 20 13.63 4.71 -0.05
C LYS A 20 14.57 5.87 -0.37
N GLY A 21 15.65 6.00 0.41
CA GLY A 21 16.49 7.21 0.35
C GLY A 21 15.68 8.43 0.77
N ASP A 22 15.71 9.48 -0.06
CA ASP A 22 14.98 10.74 0.17
C ASP A 22 13.50 10.70 -0.21
N VAL A 23 13.03 9.60 -0.80
CA VAL A 23 11.65 9.47 -1.30
C VAL A 23 10.87 8.39 -0.55
N TRP A 24 9.56 8.36 -0.74
CA TRP A 24 8.62 7.42 -0.14
C TRP A 24 7.98 6.55 -1.20
N GLN A 25 8.03 5.23 -1.02
CA GLN A 25 7.41 4.28 -1.92
C GLN A 25 6.17 3.63 -1.29
N VAL A 26 5.13 3.49 -2.09
CA VAL A 26 3.94 2.69 -1.79
C VAL A 26 4.08 1.36 -2.50
N LYS A 27 4.06 0.26 -1.74
CA LYS A 27 4.24 -1.08 -2.26
C LYS A 27 3.13 -2.00 -1.76
N GLY A 28 2.50 -2.73 -2.67
CA GLY A 28 1.57 -3.78 -2.29
C GLY A 28 2.24 -4.91 -1.53
N SER A 29 1.58 -5.46 -0.51
CA SER A 29 2.05 -6.66 0.17
C SER A 29 2.10 -7.83 -0.83
N GLY A 30 3.27 -8.47 -0.94
CA GLY A 30 3.55 -9.48 -1.95
C GLY A 30 3.86 -8.94 -3.36
N ALA A 31 3.76 -7.62 -3.60
CA ALA A 31 4.23 -7.05 -4.84
C ALA A 31 5.77 -7.08 -4.89
N LEU A 32 6.35 -7.32 -6.06
CA LEU A 32 7.81 -7.24 -6.23
C LEU A 32 8.27 -5.79 -6.43
N ARG A 33 7.41 -4.95 -7.01
CA ARG A 33 7.68 -3.55 -7.39
C ARG A 33 6.88 -2.58 -6.55
N ALA A 34 7.43 -1.39 -6.34
CA ALA A 34 6.67 -0.26 -5.81
C ALA A 34 5.57 0.12 -6.81
N THR A 35 4.37 0.36 -6.30
CA THR A 35 3.22 0.83 -7.08
C THR A 35 3.40 2.28 -7.47
N LYS A 36 3.88 3.11 -6.54
CA LYS A 36 4.18 4.52 -6.79
C LYS A 36 5.23 5.04 -5.82
N ILE A 37 5.95 6.07 -6.24
CA ILE A 37 6.95 6.77 -5.45
C ILE A 37 6.51 8.23 -5.32
N PHE A 38 6.74 8.81 -4.16
CA PHE A 38 6.41 10.17 -3.78
C PHE A 38 7.59 10.83 -3.10
N ASN A 39 7.68 12.15 -3.13
CA ASN A 39 8.76 12.85 -2.43
C ASN A 39 8.50 12.90 -0.92
N THR A 40 7.24 12.96 -0.50
CA THR A 40 6.89 13.05 0.92
C THR A 40 6.12 11.85 1.44
N GLN A 41 6.27 11.59 2.74
CA GLN A 41 5.51 10.55 3.46
C GLN A 41 4.01 10.80 3.34
N LYS A 42 3.59 12.06 3.41
CA LYS A 42 2.19 12.46 3.42
C LYS A 42 1.49 12.08 2.12
N GLU A 43 2.09 12.37 0.97
CA GLU A 43 1.55 12.01 -0.34
C GLU A 43 1.46 10.48 -0.51
N ALA A 44 2.47 9.76 -0.05
CA ALA A 44 2.46 8.30 -0.09
C ALA A 44 1.36 7.69 0.78
N ILE A 45 1.12 8.25 1.98
CA ILE A 45 0.04 7.83 2.87
C ILE A 45 -1.31 8.11 2.22
N ASP A 46 -1.52 9.29 1.66
CA ASP A 46 -2.80 9.69 1.07
C ASP A 46 -3.19 8.74 -0.08
N TYR A 47 -2.25 8.50 -0.99
CA TYR A 47 -2.44 7.56 -2.09
C TYR A 47 -2.68 6.12 -1.62
N ALA A 48 -1.90 5.63 -0.65
CA ALA A 48 -2.08 4.30 -0.10
C ALA A 48 -3.43 4.16 0.64
N ASN A 49 -3.87 5.22 1.32
CA ASN A 49 -5.16 5.28 1.99
C ASN A 49 -6.31 5.18 0.99
N GLU A 50 -6.29 5.96 -0.09
CA GLU A 50 -7.28 5.83 -1.17
C GLU A 50 -7.33 4.40 -1.75
N LEU A 51 -6.17 3.81 -2.06
CA LEU A 51 -6.11 2.44 -2.57
C LEU A 51 -6.70 1.44 -1.59
N SER A 52 -6.37 1.57 -0.30
CA SER A 52 -6.92 0.69 0.74
C SER A 52 -8.43 0.88 0.92
N LYS A 53 -8.98 2.08 0.71
CA LYS A 53 -10.44 2.29 0.73
C LYS A 53 -11.12 1.58 -0.45
N ARG A 54 -10.58 1.72 -1.66
CA ARG A 54 -11.11 1.04 -2.86
C ARG A 54 -11.02 -0.49 -2.75
N ASN A 55 -9.95 -0.99 -2.15
CA ASN A 55 -9.66 -2.41 -2.06
C ASN A 55 -10.06 -3.04 -0.71
N SER A 56 -10.74 -2.31 0.19
CA SER A 56 -11.08 -2.77 1.56
C SER A 56 -9.89 -3.35 2.31
N GLY A 57 -8.80 -2.61 2.29
CA GLY A 57 -7.47 -3.02 2.70
C GLY A 57 -6.94 -2.34 3.96
N SER A 58 -5.65 -2.51 4.21
CA SER A 58 -4.91 -1.86 5.29
C SER A 58 -3.67 -1.17 4.72
N VAL A 59 -3.20 -0.12 5.37
CA VAL A 59 -1.97 0.61 5.05
C VAL A 59 -1.03 0.49 6.24
N LEU A 60 0.23 0.16 5.99
CA LEU A 60 1.32 0.11 6.96
C LEU A 60 2.28 1.25 6.67
N ILE A 61 2.50 2.12 7.64
CA ILE A 61 3.30 3.33 7.50
C ILE A 61 4.57 3.12 8.30
N HIS A 62 5.71 3.03 7.61
CA HIS A 62 7.01 2.91 8.25
C HIS A 62 7.61 4.29 8.53
N ARG A 63 8.50 4.36 9.52
CA ARG A 63 9.38 5.51 9.80
C ARG A 63 10.64 5.43 8.93
N THR A 64 11.39 6.53 8.89
CA THR A 64 12.76 6.56 8.37
C THR A 64 13.68 5.56 9.10
N THR A 65 13.38 5.25 10.37
CA THR A 65 14.07 4.22 11.16
C THR A 65 13.71 2.78 10.76
N GLY A 66 12.74 2.58 9.86
CA GLY A 66 12.25 1.26 9.44
C GLY A 66 11.12 0.69 10.29
N GLU A 67 10.90 1.23 11.49
CA GLU A 67 9.83 0.83 12.40
C GLU A 67 8.45 1.21 11.85
N VAL A 68 7.41 0.45 12.21
CA VAL A 68 6.03 0.83 11.86
C VAL A 68 5.60 2.00 12.74
N ARG A 69 5.37 3.15 12.12
CA ARG A 69 4.82 4.35 12.79
C ARG A 69 3.34 4.17 13.12
N ALA A 70 2.58 3.70 12.13
CA ALA A 70 1.13 3.67 12.18
C ALA A 70 0.59 2.67 11.16
N SER A 71 -0.61 2.18 11.41
CA SER A 71 -1.36 1.37 10.45
C SER A 71 -2.78 1.91 10.30
N ILE A 72 -3.24 2.09 9.05
CA ILE A 72 -4.61 2.47 8.75
C ILE A 72 -5.35 1.20 8.32
N ASN A 73 -6.43 0.84 9.00
CA ASN A 73 -7.24 -0.31 8.60
C ASN A 73 -8.55 0.19 7.99
N ASN A 74 -8.68 0.06 6.66
CA ASN A 74 -9.89 0.37 5.91
C ASN A 74 -10.72 -0.88 5.59
N LYS A 75 -10.43 -2.03 6.23
CA LYS A 75 -11.35 -3.17 6.24
C LYS A 75 -12.65 -2.71 6.90
N ASN A 76 -13.67 -2.44 6.08
CA ASN A 76 -15.00 -2.18 6.60
C ASN A 76 -15.40 -3.36 7.50
N LYS A 77 -15.67 -3.07 8.78
CA LYS A 77 -16.76 -3.78 9.45
C LYS A 77 -17.95 -3.49 8.54
N ALA A 78 -18.42 -4.49 7.78
CA ALA A 78 -19.69 -4.39 7.07
C ALA A 78 -20.65 -3.71 8.04
N LYS A 79 -21.21 -2.56 7.65
CA LYS A 79 -22.26 -1.91 8.44
C LYS A 79 -23.29 -3.02 8.69
N SER A 80 -23.35 -3.51 9.93
CA SER A 80 -24.48 -4.29 10.39
C SER A 80 -25.66 -3.34 10.24
N LYS A 81 -26.47 -3.58 9.20
CA LYS A 81 -27.76 -2.93 9.05
C LYS A 81 -28.74 -3.65 9.96
#